data_AF-A0A971S4H5-F1
#
_entry.id   AF-A0A971S4H5-F1
#
_cell.length_a   1.000
_cell.length_b   1.000
_cell.length_c   1.000
_cell.angle_alpha   90.00
_cell.angle_beta   90.00
_cell.angle_gamma   90.00
#
_symmetry.space_group_name_H-M   'P 1'
#
loop_
_entity.id
_entity.type
_entity.pdbx_description
1 polymer ?
#
loop_
_entity_poly.entity_id
_entity_poly.type
_entity_poly.pdbx_seq_one_letter_code
_entity_poly.pdbx_strand_id
1 'polypeptide(L)' 'SREGVFAGGDVVTGSATVILAMGAGKKAAKGIDKYIKEKYGEKAEA' A
#
# COMPACT_ATOMS: atom_id res chain seq x y z
N SER A 1 -2.09 5.62 -13.58
CA SER A 1 -1.59 4.74 -12.51
C SER A 1 -0.12 4.45 -12.79
N ARG A 2 0.75 4.47 -11.78
CA ARG A 2 2.18 4.16 -11.92
C ARG A 2 2.48 2.90 -11.12
N GLU A 3 3.26 1.99 -11.68
CA GLU A 3 3.70 0.78 -10.97
C GLU A 3 4.53 1.16 -9.74
N GLY A 4 4.34 0.46 -8.63
CA GLY A 4 5.06 0.70 -7.38
C GLY A 4 4.61 1.94 -6.59
N VAL A 5 3.61 2.69 -7.08
CA VAL A 5 3.04 3.85 -6.38
C VAL A 5 1.72 3.46 -5.73
N PHE A 6 1.65 3.62 -4.41
CA PHE A 6 0.48 3.28 -3.58
C PHE A 6 -0.01 4.52 -2.84
N ALA A 7 -1.32 4.58 -2.59
CA ALA A 7 -1.96 5.66 -1.85
C ALA A 7 -3.00 5.09 -0.86
N GLY A 8 -3.22 5.80 0.24
CA GLY A 8 -4.23 5.47 1.26
C GLY A 8 -4.62 6.71 2.06
N GLY A 9 -5.71 6.63 2.81
CA GLY A 9 -6.30 7.76 3.53
C GLY A 9 -7.32 8.53 2.68
N ASP A 10 -7.63 9.75 3.10
CA ASP A 10 -8.69 10.59 2.50
C ASP A 10 -8.46 10.90 1.02
N VAL A 11 -7.20 10.92 0.58
CA VAL A 11 -6.83 11.07 -0.85
C VAL A 11 -7.38 9.93 -1.73
N VAL A 12 -7.74 8.79 -1.12
CA VAL A 12 -8.33 7.62 -1.79
C VAL A 12 -9.79 7.41 -1.38
N THR A 13 -10.15 7.68 -0.12
CA THR A 13 -11.50 7.40 0.41
C THR A 13 -12.46 8.59 0.38
N GLY A 14 -11.98 9.80 0.03
CA GLY A 14 -12.74 11.05 0.19
C GLY A 14 -12.81 11.49 1.66
N SER A 15 -13.77 12.38 1.99
CA SER A 15 -14.02 12.89 3.34
C SER A 15 -14.49 11.76 4.28
N ALA A 16 -13.56 10.92 4.71
CA ALA A 16 -13.80 9.74 5.50
C ALA A 16 -13.42 10.01 6.96
N THR A 17 -13.98 9.23 7.87
CA THR A 17 -13.59 9.30 9.28
C THR A 17 -12.18 8.74 9.47
N VAL A 18 -11.49 9.15 10.54
CA VAL A 18 -10.10 8.73 10.83
C VAL A 18 -9.90 7.22 10.75
N ILE A 19 -10.88 6.44 11.23
CA ILE A 19 -10.81 4.97 11.20
C ILE A 19 -10.80 4.40 9.77
N LEU A 20 -11.55 5.02 8.85
CA LEU A 20 -11.59 4.62 7.45
C LEU A 20 -10.30 5.00 6.74
N ALA A 21 -9.78 6.20 7.00
CA ALA A 21 -8.49 6.66 6.49
C ALA A 21 -7.33 5.75 6.93
N MET A 22 -7.32 5.35 8.22
CA MET A 22 -6.37 4.39 8.76
C MET A 22 -6.51 3.01 8.10
N GLY A 23 -7.74 2.56 7.85
CA GLY A 23 -8.02 1.30 7.14
C GLY A 23 -7.49 1.31 5.71
N ALA A 24 -7.63 2.43 4.99
CA ALA A 24 -7.06 2.62 3.67
C ALA A 24 -5.51 2.64 3.71
N GLY A 25 -4.91 3.31 4.71
CA GLY A 25 -3.46 3.29 4.94
C GLY A 25 -2.92 1.86 5.16
N LYS A 26 -3.62 1.04 5.95
CA LYS A 26 -3.24 -0.37 6.17
C LYS A 26 -3.26 -1.19 4.89
N LYS A 27 -4.24 -0.95 4.00
CA LYS A 27 -4.31 -1.62 2.69
C LYS A 27 -3.15 -1.20 1.78
N ALA A 28 -2.83 0.09 1.74
CA ALA A 28 -1.69 0.60 0.99
C ALA A 28 -0.37 -0.02 1.47
N ALA A 29 -0.15 -0.08 2.79
CA ALA A 29 1.05 -0.68 3.38
C ALA A 29 1.20 -2.17 3.02
N LYS A 30 0.11 -2.95 3.05
CA LYS A 30 0.14 -4.36 2.61
C LYS A 30 0.47 -4.51 1.12
N GLY A 31 -0.03 -3.61 0.28
CA GLY A 31 0.31 -3.58 -1.14
C GLY A 31 1.79 -3.30 -1.39
N ILE A 32 2.36 -2.35 -0.64
CA ILE A 32 3.79 -2.02 -0.68
C ILE A 32 4.63 -3.22 -0.24
N ASP A 33 4.31 -3.84 0.90
CA ASP A 33 5.02 -5.00 1.42
C ASP A 33 5.04 -6.16 0.42
N LYS A 34 3.87 -6.48 -0.15
CA LYS A 34 3.75 -7.51 -1.18
C LYS A 34 4.58 -7.18 -2.42
N TYR A 35 4.48 -5.95 -2.92
CA TYR A 35 5.21 -5.51 -4.11
C TYR A 35 6.73 -5.58 -3.92
N ILE A 36 7.22 -5.19 -2.75
CA ILE A 36 8.66 -5.28 -2.43
C ILE A 36 9.09 -6.74 -2.33
N LYS A 37 8.31 -7.60 -1.65
CA LYS A 37 8.62 -9.03 -1.54
C LYS A 37 8.63 -9.73 -2.89
N GLU A 38 7.66 -9.47 -3.75
CA GLU A 38 7.64 -10.04 -5.11
C GLU A 38 8.81 -9.51 -5.95
N LYS A 39 9.15 -8.23 -5.85
CA LYS A 39 10.17 -7.60 -6.71
C LYS A 39 11.63 -7.83 -6.25
N TYR A 40 11.84 -8.01 -4.95
CA TYR A 40 13.17 -8.09 -4.34
C TYR A 40 13.36 -9.28 -3.40
N GLY A 41 12.28 -9.92 -2.92
CA GLY A 41 12.36 -11.10 -2.06
C GLY A 41 12.91 -12.33 -2.79
N GLU A 42 12.59 -12.51 -4.09
CA GLU A 42 13.21 -13.55 -4.92
C GLU A 42 14.74 -13.39 -5.08
N LYS A 43 15.30 -12.20 -4.81
CA LYS A 43 16.75 -11.94 -4.91
C LYS A 43 17.52 -12.17 -3.60
N ALA A 44 16.83 -12.42 -2.48
CA ALA A 44 17.49 -12.64 -1.19
C ALA A 44 17.80 -14.12 -0.90
N GLU A 45 17.21 -15.04 -1.66
CA GLU A 45 17.37 -16.50 -1.50
C GLU A 45 18.16 -17.16 -2.66
N ALA A 46 18.72 -16.38 -3.59
CA ALA A 46 19.53 -16.85 -4.72
C ALA A 46 21.03 -16.55 -4.54
#